data_AF-A0A1C3W5T5-F1
#
_entry.id   AF-A0A1C3W5T5-F1
#
_cell.length_a   1.000
_cell.length_b   1.000
_cell.length_c   1.000
_cell.angle_alpha   90.00
_cell.angle_beta   90.00
_cell.angle_gamma   90.00
#
_symmetry.space_group_name_H-M   'P 1'
#
loop_
_entity.id
_entity.type
_entity.pdbx_description
1 polymer ?
#
loop_
_entity_poly.entity_id
_entity_poly.type
_entity_poly.pdbx_seq_one_letter_code
_entity_poly.pdbx_strand_id
1 'polypeptide(L)' 'MTHRDLTITEVLKDPLIRQIMRADHISVTGMASLLKDAARRQRRAREFALSADFAQIASAAARTVNQADLR' A
#
# COMPACT_ATOMS: atom_id res chain seq x y z
N MET A 1 12.69 -1.97 -19.21
CA MET A 1 12.93 -2.98 -18.17
C MET A 1 11.82 -2.89 -17.14
N THR A 2 10.97 -3.89 -17.00
CA THR A 2 10.01 -3.95 -15.89
C THR A 2 10.77 -4.29 -14.62
N HIS A 3 10.96 -3.32 -13.73
CA HIS A 3 11.52 -3.60 -12.41
C HIS A 3 10.50 -4.41 -11.61
N ARG A 4 10.83 -5.67 -11.35
CA ARG A 4 10.04 -6.52 -10.47
C ARG A 4 10.31 -6.11 -9.03
N ASP A 5 9.25 -5.90 -8.27
CA ASP A 5 9.35 -5.65 -6.83
C ASP A 5 9.94 -6.87 -6.12
N LEU A 6 10.84 -6.61 -5.18
CA LEU A 6 11.41 -7.65 -4.31
C LEU A 6 10.36 -8.09 -3.28
N THR A 7 10.29 -9.40 -3.05
CA THR A 7 9.58 -9.96 -1.91
C THR A 7 10.30 -9.63 -0.61
N ILE A 8 9.58 -9.63 0.52
CA ILE A 8 10.18 -9.42 1.85
C ILE A 8 11.34 -10.39 2.10
N THR A 9 11.21 -11.64 1.68
CA THR A 9 12.28 -12.65 1.83
C THR A 9 13.52 -12.31 1.01
N GLU A 10 13.34 -11.79 -0.21
CA GLU A 10 14.46 -11.35 -1.06
C GLU A 10 15.14 -10.12 -0.45
N VAL A 11 14.37 -9.15 0.03
CA VAL A 11 14.88 -7.97 0.76
C VAL A 11 15.74 -8.37 1.97
N LEU A 12 15.28 -9.30 2.79
CA LEU A 12 16.02 -9.76 3.97
C LEU A 12 17.29 -10.57 3.61
N LYS A 13 17.38 -11.05 2.36
CA LYS A 13 18.55 -11.76 1.82
C LYS A 13 19.50 -10.86 1.04
N ASP A 14 19.13 -9.62 0.78
CA ASP A 14 19.97 -8.69 0.06
C ASP A 14 21.22 -8.30 0.88
N PRO A 15 22.44 -8.36 0.31
CA PRO A 15 23.67 -8.07 1.04
C PRO A 15 23.81 -6.61 1.45
N LEU A 16 23.34 -5.66 0.62
CA LEU A 16 23.40 -4.23 0.91
C LEU A 16 22.39 -3.88 2.00
N ILE A 17 21.18 -4.42 1.93
CA ILE A 17 20.15 -4.23 2.97
C ILE A 17 20.64 -4.79 4.31
N ARG A 18 21.35 -5.94 4.30
CA ARG A 18 21.99 -6.49 5.50
C ARG A 18 23.16 -5.66 6.03
N GLN A 19 23.82 -4.85 5.21
CA GLN A 19 24.82 -3.90 5.69
C GLN A 19 24.13 -2.75 6.42
N ILE A 20 23.07 -2.18 5.83
CA ILE A 20 22.28 -1.10 6.45
C ILE A 20 21.68 -1.56 7.77
N MET A 21 21.05 -2.75 7.81
CA MET A 21 20.50 -3.31 9.05
C MET A 21 21.54 -3.44 10.16
N ARG A 22 22.78 -3.82 9.82
CA ARG A 22 23.88 -3.92 10.78
C ARG A 22 24.32 -2.56 11.29
N ALA A 23 24.41 -1.57 10.40
CA ALA A 23 24.71 -0.20 10.77
C ALA A 23 23.65 0.38 11.72
N ASP A 24 22.37 0.01 11.51
CA ASP A 24 21.24 0.49 12.31
C ASP A 24 20.90 -0.40 13.52
N HIS A 25 21.71 -1.42 13.81
CA HIS A 25 21.47 -2.40 14.88
C HIS A 25 20.08 -3.09 14.81
N ILE A 26 19.56 -3.31 13.61
CA ILE A 26 18.28 -3.96 13.36
C ILE A 26 18.48 -5.45 13.13
N SER A 27 17.78 -6.28 13.90
CA SER A 27 17.76 -7.74 13.69
C SER A 27 16.94 -8.12 12.44
N VAL A 28 17.24 -9.28 11.84
CA VAL A 28 16.47 -9.83 10.70
C VAL A 28 14.98 -9.97 11.06
N THR A 29 14.68 -10.46 12.25
CA THR A 29 13.31 -10.58 12.75
C THR A 29 12.65 -9.21 12.93
N GLY A 30 13.38 -8.22 13.44
CA GLY A 30 12.89 -6.85 13.57
C GLY A 30 12.51 -6.23 12.23
N MET A 31 13.41 -6.31 11.25
CA MET A 31 13.15 -5.83 9.89
C MET A 31 11.97 -6.58 9.24
N ALA A 32 11.89 -7.90 9.42
CA ALA A 32 10.77 -8.69 8.91
C ALA A 32 9.42 -8.21 9.47
N SER A 33 9.35 -7.90 10.76
CA SER A 33 8.15 -7.35 11.40
C SER A 33 7.80 -5.98 10.82
N LEU A 34 8.77 -5.06 10.71
CA LEU A 34 8.56 -3.73 10.13
C LEU A 34 8.00 -3.79 8.70
N LEU A 35 8.59 -4.62 7.84
CA LEU A 35 8.15 -4.77 6.45
C LEU A 35 6.76 -5.40 6.35
N LYS A 36 6.46 -6.42 7.17
CA LYS A 36 5.11 -7.01 7.23
C LYS A 36 4.07 -6.00 7.68
N ASP A 37 4.42 -5.17 8.66
CA ASP A 37 3.53 -4.15 9.21
C ASP A 37 3.28 -3.03 8.18
N ALA A 38 4.33 -2.57 7.51
CA ALA A 38 4.24 -1.61 6.42
C ALA A 38 3.36 -2.15 5.28
N ALA A 39 3.55 -3.42 4.87
CA ALA A 39 2.73 -4.04 3.84
C ALA A 39 1.25 -4.15 4.24
N ARG A 40 0.96 -4.47 5.52
CA ARG A 40 -0.43 -4.47 6.02
C ARG A 40 -1.05 -3.08 5.98
N ARG A 41 -0.32 -2.05 6.43
CA ARG A 41 -0.80 -0.66 6.38
C ARG A 41 -1.02 -0.18 4.95
N GLN A 42 -0.13 -0.53 4.03
CA GLN A 42 -0.26 -0.18 2.62
C GLN A 42 -1.50 -0.81 1.98
N ARG A 43 -1.79 -2.08 2.28
CA ARG A 43 -3.02 -2.75 1.80
C ARG A 43 -4.27 -2.04 2.30
N ARG A 44 -4.35 -1.75 3.60
CA ARG A 44 -5.47 -1.00 4.19
C ARG A 44 -5.63 0.37 3.53
N ALA A 45 -4.54 1.11 3.36
CA ALA A 45 -4.59 2.42 2.72
C ALA A 45 -5.14 2.35 1.28
N ARG A 46 -4.76 1.32 0.51
CA ARG A 46 -5.31 1.07 -0.83
C ARG A 46 -6.78 0.70 -0.81
N GLU A 47 -7.20 -0.13 0.14
CA GLU A 47 -8.62 -0.49 0.34
C GLU A 47 -9.46 0.75 0.66
N PHE A 48 -8.96 1.64 1.53
CA PHE A 48 -9.62 2.92 1.83
C PHE A 48 -9.64 3.89 0.65
N ALA A 49 -8.59 3.94 -0.16
CA ALA A 49 -8.58 4.76 -1.37
C ALA A 49 -9.61 4.27 -2.39
N LEU A 50 -9.66 2.95 -2.61
CA LEU A 50 -10.66 2.33 -3.48
C LEU A 50 -12.09 2.61 -2.99
N SER A 51 -12.35 2.46 -1.69
CA SER A 51 -13.69 2.73 -1.15
C SER A 51 -14.10 4.21 -1.27
N ALA A 52 -13.15 5.14 -1.13
CA ALA A 52 -13.39 6.57 -1.36
C ALA A 52 -13.72 6.87 -2.83
N ASP A 53 -13.01 6.25 -3.77
CA ASP A 53 -13.29 6.39 -5.21
C ASP A 53 -14.70 5.89 -5.55
N PHE A 54 -15.11 4.73 -5.01
CA PHE A 54 -16.47 4.22 -5.19
C PHE A 54 -17.54 5.14 -4.60
N ALA A 55 -17.29 5.73 -3.42
CA ALA A 55 -18.21 6.68 -2.81
C ALA A 55 -18.35 7.97 -3.64
N GLN A 56 -17.25 8.46 -4.22
CA GLN A 56 -17.29 9.61 -5.13
C GLN A 56 -18.11 9.32 -6.38
N ILE A 57 -17.91 8.16 -7.02
CA ILE A 57 -18.68 7.74 -8.19
C ILE A 57 -20.18 7.64 -7.85
N ALA A 58 -20.52 7.02 -6.72
CA ALA A 58 -21.90 6.92 -6.27
C ALA A 58 -22.54 8.31 -6.03
N SER A 59 -21.81 9.24 -5.41
CA SER A 59 -22.28 10.61 -5.19
C SER A 59 -22.49 11.38 -6.50
N ALA A 60 -21.63 11.19 -7.49
CA ALA A 60 -21.74 11.81 -8.80
C ALA A 60 -22.97 11.29 -9.56
N ALA A 61 -23.20 9.98 -9.52
CA ALA A 61 -24.37 9.34 -10.15
C ALA A 61 -25.69 9.81 -9.51
N ALA A 62 -25.75 9.89 -8.18
CA ALA A 62 -26.93 10.41 -7.46
C ALA A 62 -27.23 11.87 -7.83
N ARG A 63 -26.19 12.69 -8.04
CA ARG A 63 -26.32 14.10 -8.46
C ARG A 63 -26.89 14.22 -9.88
N THR A 64 -26.47 13.36 -10.80
CA THR A 64 -26.98 13.36 -12.18
C THR A 64 -28.44 12.93 -12.26
N VAL A 65 -28.88 11.97 -11.43
CA VAL A 65 -30.28 11.54 -11.39
C VAL A 65 -31.18 12.66 -10.90
N ASN A 66 -30.82 13.33 -9.80
CA ASN A 66 -31.58 14.47 -9.28
C ASN A 66 -31.65 15.65 -10.26
N GLN A 67 -30.65 15.82 -11.15
CA GLN A 67 -30.65 16.89 -12.15
C GLN A 67 -31.54 16.58 -13.36
N ALA A 68 -31.79 15.30 -13.66
CA ALA A 68 -32.64 14.87 -14.76
C ALA A 68 -34.14 15.03 -14.47
N ASP A 69 -34.56 14.86 -13.20
CA ASP A 69 -35.96 15.02 -12.77
C ASP A 69 -36.43 16.49 -12.68
N LEU A 70 -35.55 17.46 -12.89
CA LEU A 70 -35.84 18.91 -12.82
C LEU A 70 -36.09 19.55 -14.21
N ARG A 71 -36.29 18.77 -15.28
CA ARG A 71 -36.51 19.27 -16.65
C ARG A 71 -37.86 18.92 -17.24
#